data_AF-A0AAP7W5H0-F1
#
_entry.id   AF-A0AAP7W5H0-F1
#
_cell.length_a   1.000
_cell.length_b   1.000
_cell.length_c   1.000
_cell.angle_alpha   90.00
_cell.angle_beta   90.00
_cell.angle_gamma   90.00
#
_symmetry.space_group_name_H-M   'P 1'
#
loop_
_entity.id
_entity.type
_entity.pdbx_description
1 polymer ?
#
loop_
_entity_poly.entity_id
_entity_poly.type
_entity_poly.pdbx_seq_one_letter_code
_entity_poly.pdbx_strand_id
1 'polypeptide(L)'
;MSLENMIPNLKKMRFLAHEDDSIEVLEEILNEISQTADNTVIGDLCSVFHDEIDEPSIIGDLIETIFYIIERNGIEEGLYELIEGMSYILPQARYCAKRLYRSLLATDDLIVPFINVLRKVTPSQKAEVINILKEISDKQPKQYLEKVNFIFKGVI
;
A
#
# COMPACT_ATOMS: atom_id res chain seq x y z
N MET A 1 4.08 -22.68 4.68
CA MET A 1 4.80 -21.84 5.66
C MET A 1 3.77 -21.26 6.63
N SER A 2 4.08 -20.89 7.87
CA SER A 2 3.11 -20.13 8.69
C SER A 2 3.21 -18.64 8.37
N LEU A 3 2.08 -17.92 8.38
CA LEU A 3 2.05 -16.46 8.19
C LEU A 3 3.05 -15.72 9.10
N GLU A 4 3.20 -16.20 10.34
CA GLU A 4 4.16 -15.69 11.33
C GLU A 4 5.62 -15.63 10.83
N ASN A 5 6.01 -16.50 9.90
CA ASN A 5 7.34 -16.53 9.31
C ASN A 5 7.42 -15.84 7.94
N MET A 6 6.29 -15.64 7.27
CA MET A 6 6.27 -15.06 5.92
C MET A 6 6.67 -13.58 5.91
N ILE A 7 6.07 -12.76 6.77
CA ILE A 7 6.37 -11.32 6.83
C ILE A 7 7.83 -11.04 7.21
N PRO A 8 8.41 -11.68 8.25
CA PRO A 8 9.84 -11.53 8.54
C PRO A 8 10.75 -11.95 7.38
N ASN A 9 10.38 -12.98 6.63
CA ASN A 9 11.14 -13.41 5.46
C ASN A 9 11.08 -12.37 4.35
N LEU A 10 9.89 -11.86 4.00
CA LEU A 10 9.75 -10.75 3.04
C LEU A 10 10.60 -9.54 3.45
N LYS A 11 10.59 -9.18 4.73
CA LYS A 11 11.40 -8.06 5.23
C LYS A 11 12.89 -8.23 5.04
N LYS A 12 13.41 -9.47 5.07
CA LYS A 12 14.83 -9.73 4.84
C LYS A 12 15.14 -9.76 3.35
N MET A 13 14.32 -10.48 2.59
CA MET A 13 14.51 -10.75 1.17
C MET A 13 14.28 -9.52 0.28
N ARG A 14 13.53 -8.50 0.73
CA ARG A 14 13.20 -7.31 -0.08
C ARG A 14 14.40 -6.58 -0.69
N PHE A 15 15.60 -6.78 -0.14
CA PHE A 15 16.83 -6.16 -0.62
C PHE A 15 17.65 -7.04 -1.56
N LEU A 16 17.27 -8.32 -1.72
CA LEU A 16 18.01 -9.32 -2.51
C LEU A 16 19.53 -9.33 -2.17
N ALA A 17 19.84 -9.22 -0.87
CA ALA A 17 21.20 -8.98 -0.40
C ALA A 17 22.00 -10.28 -0.19
N HIS A 18 21.32 -11.43 -0.17
CA HIS A 18 21.92 -12.74 0.00
C HIS A 18 21.78 -13.60 -1.27
N GLU A 19 22.74 -14.50 -1.51
CA GLU A 19 22.75 -15.35 -2.72
C GLU A 19 21.50 -16.25 -2.85
N ASP A 20 20.88 -16.60 -1.72
CA ASP A 20 19.68 -17.41 -1.67
C ASP A 20 18.38 -16.58 -1.78
N ASP A 21 18.46 -15.24 -1.76
CA ASP A 21 17.29 -14.39 -1.97
C ASP A 21 16.92 -14.41 -3.45
N SER A 22 15.75 -14.97 -3.78
CA SER A 22 15.21 -14.94 -5.13
C SER A 22 13.85 -14.23 -5.18
N ILE A 23 13.60 -13.55 -6.30
CA ILE A 23 12.32 -12.91 -6.59
C ILE A 23 11.21 -13.99 -6.63
N GLU A 24 11.50 -15.16 -7.19
CA GLU A 24 10.56 -16.29 -7.26
C GLU A 24 10.06 -16.69 -5.86
N VAL A 25 10.95 -16.81 -4.86
CA VAL A 25 10.55 -17.15 -3.49
C VAL A 25 9.73 -16.03 -2.85
N LEU A 26 10.07 -14.77 -3.15
CA LEU A 26 9.30 -13.61 -2.67
C LEU A 26 7.88 -13.62 -3.25
N GLU A 27 7.74 -13.85 -4.55
CA GLU A 27 6.46 -13.99 -5.25
C GLU A 27 5.63 -15.15 -4.71
N GLU A 28 6.25 -16.31 -4.45
CA GLU A 28 5.59 -17.45 -3.82
C GLU A 28 5.03 -17.10 -2.43
N ILE A 29 5.81 -16.38 -1.62
CA ILE A 29 5.36 -15.91 -0.30
C ILE A 29 4.19 -14.95 -0.44
N LEU A 30 4.30 -13.95 -1.31
CA LEU A 30 3.25 -12.96 -1.52
C LEU A 30 1.96 -13.60 -2.03
N ASN A 31 2.07 -14.55 -2.96
CA ASN A 31 0.92 -15.30 -3.48
C ASN A 31 0.25 -16.12 -2.37
N GLU A 32 1.00 -16.80 -1.52
CA GLU A 32 0.43 -17.55 -0.39
C GLU A 32 -0.29 -16.61 0.61
N ILE A 33 0.29 -15.44 0.93
CA ILE A 33 -0.36 -14.44 1.79
C ILE A 33 -1.65 -13.94 1.14
N SER A 34 -1.62 -13.60 -0.15
CA SER A 34 -2.78 -13.05 -0.88
C SER A 34 -3.96 -14.03 -0.87
N GLN A 35 -3.68 -15.33 -0.95
CA GLN A 35 -4.69 -16.39 -0.98
C GLN A 35 -5.16 -16.85 0.40
N THR A 36 -4.46 -16.55 1.49
CA THR A 36 -4.79 -17.12 2.81
C THR A 36 -5.11 -16.08 3.89
N ALA A 37 -4.59 -14.86 3.77
CA ALA A 37 -4.74 -13.83 4.78
C ALA A 37 -6.01 -12.98 4.62
N ASP A 38 -6.46 -12.40 5.73
CA ASP A 38 -7.49 -11.36 5.78
C ASP A 38 -6.86 -9.95 5.88
N ASN A 39 -7.68 -8.92 6.03
CA ASN A 39 -7.23 -7.53 6.08
C ASN A 39 -6.22 -7.23 7.23
N THR A 40 -6.17 -8.06 8.28
CA THR A 40 -5.28 -7.80 9.43
C THR A 40 -3.80 -7.87 9.06
N VAL A 41 -3.43 -8.55 7.97
CA VAL A 41 -2.04 -8.63 7.49
C VAL A 41 -1.58 -7.36 6.77
N ILE A 42 -2.48 -6.46 6.40
CA ILE A 42 -2.15 -5.30 5.54
C ILE A 42 -1.12 -4.39 6.24
N GLY A 43 -1.25 -4.16 7.54
CA GLY A 43 -0.25 -3.40 8.30
C GLY A 43 1.13 -4.05 8.30
N ASP A 44 1.18 -5.38 8.42
CA ASP A 44 2.42 -6.13 8.34
C ASP A 44 3.06 -6.07 6.95
N LEU A 45 2.27 -6.18 5.87
CA LEU A 45 2.74 -5.97 4.51
C LEU A 45 3.23 -4.53 4.28
N CYS A 46 2.55 -3.53 4.85
CA CYS A 46 3.00 -2.14 4.79
C CYS A 46 4.42 -1.98 5.38
N SER A 47 4.71 -2.70 6.45
CA SER A 47 6.04 -2.68 7.08
C SER A 47 7.15 -3.36 6.27
N VAL A 48 6.84 -3.99 5.14
CA VAL A 48 7.83 -4.52 4.19
C VAL A 48 8.36 -3.43 3.26
N PHE A 49 7.59 -2.37 2.98
CA PHE A 49 8.03 -1.30 2.08
C PHE A 49 9.30 -0.60 2.58
N HIS A 50 10.22 -0.35 1.65
CA HIS A 50 11.45 0.41 1.90
C HIS A 50 11.89 1.09 0.61
N ASP A 51 12.34 2.35 0.67
CA ASP A 51 12.75 3.09 -0.53
C ASP A 51 14.09 2.61 -1.11
N GLU A 52 14.85 1.79 -0.35
CA GLU A 52 16.09 1.12 -0.79
C GLU A 52 15.85 -0.29 -1.36
N ILE A 53 14.61 -0.67 -1.67
CA ILE A 53 14.35 -1.90 -2.44
C ILE A 53 14.87 -1.66 -3.86
N ASP A 54 15.92 -2.39 -4.24
CA ASP A 54 16.60 -2.23 -5.54
C ASP A 54 15.74 -2.69 -6.71
N GLU A 55 15.00 -3.79 -6.55
CA GLU A 55 14.15 -4.36 -7.60
C GLU A 55 12.74 -3.72 -7.56
N PRO A 56 12.38 -2.86 -8.53
CA PRO A 56 11.10 -2.14 -8.47
C PRO A 56 9.87 -3.04 -8.66
N SER A 57 10.02 -4.27 -9.18
CA SER A 57 8.91 -5.24 -9.29
C SER A 57 8.39 -5.64 -7.92
N ILE A 58 9.26 -5.85 -6.93
CA ILE A 58 8.90 -6.22 -5.55
C ILE A 58 7.90 -5.22 -4.94
N ILE A 59 8.12 -3.93 -5.17
CA ILE A 59 7.19 -2.88 -4.72
C ILE A 59 5.82 -3.02 -5.42
N GLY A 60 5.82 -3.37 -6.71
CA GLY A 60 4.61 -3.66 -7.47
C GLY A 60 3.86 -4.86 -6.90
N ASP A 61 4.55 -5.98 -6.70
CA ASP A 61 3.96 -7.22 -6.20
C ASP A 61 3.38 -7.05 -4.79
N LEU A 62 4.04 -6.27 -3.93
CA LEU A 62 3.50 -5.88 -2.62
C LEU A 62 2.20 -5.09 -2.74
N ILE A 63 2.15 -4.09 -3.64
CA ILE A 63 0.94 -3.27 -3.84
C ILE A 63 -0.19 -4.14 -4.39
N GLU A 64 0.09 -4.99 -5.39
CA GLU A 64 -0.90 -5.90 -5.98
C GLU A 64 -1.43 -6.89 -4.94
N THR A 65 -0.56 -7.45 -4.10
CA THR A 65 -0.93 -8.34 -3.00
C THR A 65 -1.86 -7.64 -2.01
N ILE A 66 -1.52 -6.42 -1.58
CA ILE A 66 -2.37 -5.65 -0.67
C ILE A 66 -3.74 -5.39 -1.31
N PHE A 67 -3.80 -4.94 -2.55
CA PHE A 67 -5.08 -4.63 -3.21
C PHE A 67 -5.93 -5.88 -3.43
N TYR A 68 -5.31 -7.00 -3.79
CA TYR A 68 -6.02 -8.28 -3.89
C TYR A 68 -6.66 -8.68 -2.55
N ILE A 69 -5.96 -8.51 -1.44
CA ILE A 69 -6.50 -8.79 -0.10
C ILE A 69 -7.68 -7.86 0.22
N ILE A 70 -7.56 -6.56 -0.07
CA ILE A 70 -8.63 -5.57 0.12
C ILE A 70 -9.88 -5.93 -0.67
N GLU A 71 -9.74 -6.28 -1.95
CA GLU A 71 -10.86 -6.64 -2.82
C GLU A 71 -11.58 -7.90 -2.34
N ARG A 72 -10.83 -8.87 -1.81
CA ARG A 72 -11.38 -10.16 -1.36
C ARG A 72 -12.06 -10.09 0.01
N ASN A 73 -11.54 -9.27 0.92
CA ASN A 73 -11.92 -9.31 2.34
C ASN A 73 -12.72 -8.09 2.82
N GLY A 74 -13.21 -7.26 1.90
CA GLY A 74 -13.98 -6.05 2.22
C GLY A 74 -13.17 -4.79 1.97
N ILE A 75 -13.61 -4.01 0.99
CA ILE A 75 -12.83 -2.89 0.46
C ILE A 75 -12.64 -1.78 1.49
N GLU A 76 -13.70 -1.36 2.20
CA GLU A 76 -13.57 -0.26 3.17
C GLU A 76 -12.74 -0.67 4.39
N GLU A 77 -12.91 -1.88 4.88
CA GLU A 77 -12.12 -2.44 5.98
C GLU A 77 -10.64 -2.56 5.60
N GLY A 78 -10.35 -3.09 4.42
CA GLY A 78 -8.97 -3.22 3.95
C GLY A 78 -8.30 -1.88 3.66
N LEU A 79 -9.02 -0.91 3.09
CA LEU A 79 -8.53 0.46 2.92
C LEU A 79 -8.31 1.18 4.27
N TYR A 80 -9.09 0.85 5.30
CA TYR A 80 -8.87 1.36 6.65
C TYR A 80 -7.54 0.85 7.21
N GLU A 81 -7.32 -0.47 7.17
CA GLU A 81 -6.05 -1.10 7.59
C GLU A 81 -4.85 -0.56 6.80
N LEU A 82 -5.02 -0.29 5.50
CA LEU A 82 -4.01 0.34 4.68
C LEU A 82 -3.61 1.73 5.20
N ILE A 83 -4.59 2.58 5.56
CA ILE A 83 -4.31 3.92 6.08
C ILE A 83 -3.64 3.85 7.46
N GLU A 84 -4.08 2.94 8.34
CA GLU A 84 -3.39 2.67 9.62
C GLU A 84 -1.93 2.24 9.39
N GLY A 85 -1.72 1.36 8.40
CA GLY A 85 -0.43 0.84 8.00
C GLY A 85 0.56 1.89 7.46
N MET A 86 0.10 3.10 7.11
CA MET A 86 0.99 4.18 6.64
C MET A 86 2.04 4.57 7.68
N SER A 87 1.74 4.39 8.97
CA SER A 87 2.69 4.58 10.07
C SER A 87 3.91 3.67 10.01
N TYR A 88 3.82 2.53 9.31
CA TYR A 88 4.96 1.63 9.08
C TYR A 88 5.74 1.96 7.80
N ILE A 89 5.12 2.70 6.86
CA ILE A 89 5.74 3.12 5.61
C ILE A 89 6.51 4.43 5.83
N LEU A 90 5.95 5.36 6.59
CA LEU A 90 6.49 6.69 6.75
C LEU A 90 7.32 6.82 8.04
N PRO A 91 8.43 7.59 8.04
CA PRO A 91 8.92 8.41 6.91
C PRO A 91 9.85 7.66 5.93
N GLN A 92 10.28 6.43 6.24
CA GLN A 92 11.38 5.75 5.54
C GLN A 92 11.11 5.30 4.10
N ALA A 93 9.84 5.08 3.72
CA ALA A 93 9.45 4.50 2.44
C ALA A 93 8.47 5.42 1.68
N ARG A 94 8.81 6.71 1.58
CA ARG A 94 7.93 7.74 1.02
C ARG A 94 7.76 7.61 -0.49
N TYR A 95 8.76 7.11 -1.21
CA TYR A 95 8.62 6.76 -2.62
C TYR A 95 7.65 5.59 -2.80
N CYS A 96 7.75 4.54 -1.97
CA CYS A 96 6.79 3.44 -1.95
C CYS A 96 5.36 3.93 -1.68
N ALA A 97 5.15 4.78 -0.66
CA ALA A 97 3.85 5.37 -0.36
C ALA A 97 3.23 6.09 -1.58
N LYS A 98 4.03 6.84 -2.33
CA LYS A 98 3.58 7.51 -3.55
C LYS A 98 3.24 6.53 -4.67
N ARG A 99 3.99 5.43 -4.83
CA ARG A 99 3.64 4.38 -5.81
C ARG A 99 2.32 3.72 -5.44
N LEU A 100 2.14 3.36 -4.17
CA LEU A 100 0.92 2.75 -3.65
C LEU A 100 -0.31 3.64 -3.90
N TYR A 101 -0.26 4.92 -3.51
CA TYR A 101 -1.38 5.83 -3.75
C TYR A 101 -1.59 6.14 -5.23
N ARG A 102 -0.56 6.11 -6.09
CA ARG A 102 -0.76 6.18 -7.55
C ARG A 102 -1.54 4.98 -8.07
N SER A 103 -1.24 3.77 -7.59
CA SER A 103 -2.00 2.56 -7.94
C SER A 103 -3.45 2.67 -7.46
N LEU A 104 -3.69 3.12 -6.23
CA LEU A 104 -5.05 3.38 -5.73
C LEU A 104 -5.79 4.38 -6.62
N LEU A 105 -5.13 5.48 -6.97
CA LEU A 105 -5.69 6.49 -7.86
C LEU A 105 -5.92 5.98 -9.29
N ALA A 106 -5.25 4.90 -9.72
CA ALA A 106 -5.48 4.30 -11.02
C ALA A 106 -6.72 3.38 -11.03
N THR A 107 -7.18 2.93 -9.87
CA THR A 107 -8.34 2.04 -9.72
C THR A 107 -9.61 2.83 -9.37
N ASP A 108 -10.45 3.11 -10.36
CA ASP A 108 -11.64 3.96 -10.19
C ASP A 108 -12.63 3.44 -9.13
N ASP A 109 -12.79 2.12 -9.04
CA ASP A 109 -13.71 1.47 -8.10
C ASP A 109 -13.30 1.64 -6.64
N LEU A 110 -12.04 1.96 -6.36
CA LEU A 110 -11.54 2.19 -5.00
C LEU A 110 -11.76 3.63 -4.54
N ILE A 111 -12.04 4.59 -5.42
CA ILE A 111 -12.05 6.02 -5.08
C ILE A 111 -13.17 6.37 -4.10
N VAL A 112 -14.39 5.90 -4.34
CA VAL A 112 -15.53 6.19 -3.46
C VAL A 112 -15.37 5.52 -2.08
N PRO A 113 -15.05 4.21 -2.00
CA PRO A 113 -14.72 3.56 -0.72
C PRO A 113 -13.59 4.28 0.03
N PHE A 114 -12.54 4.69 -0.67
CA PHE A 114 -11.41 5.40 -0.07
C PHE A 114 -11.82 6.75 0.53
N ILE A 115 -12.69 7.51 -0.13
CA ILE A 115 -13.27 8.73 0.44
C ILE A 115 -14.06 8.43 1.72
N ASN A 116 -14.87 7.36 1.73
CA ASN A 116 -15.65 6.97 2.91
C ASN A 116 -14.76 6.62 4.09
N VAL A 117 -13.67 5.88 3.84
CA VAL A 117 -12.69 5.53 4.88
C VAL A 117 -11.97 6.77 5.38
N LEU A 118 -11.50 7.64 4.48
CA LEU A 118 -10.83 8.89 4.86
C LEU A 118 -11.69 9.78 5.76
N ARG A 119 -13.03 9.75 5.64
CA ARG A 119 -13.92 10.48 6.54
C ARG A 119 -13.89 9.95 7.99
N LYS A 120 -13.59 8.67 8.18
CA LYS A 120 -13.67 7.94 9.46
C LYS A 120 -12.34 7.92 10.22
N VAL A 121 -11.19 7.96 9.52
CA VAL A 121 -9.86 7.92 10.14
C VAL A 121 -9.56 9.18 10.95
N THR A 122 -8.52 9.12 11.79
CA THR A 122 -8.13 10.27 12.62
C THR A 122 -7.69 11.47 11.77
N PRO A 123 -7.82 12.71 12.29
CA PRO A 123 -7.36 13.90 11.58
C PRO A 123 -5.87 13.85 11.19
N SER A 124 -5.04 13.22 12.01
CA SER A 124 -3.59 13.08 11.74
C SER A 124 -3.34 12.18 10.53
N GLN A 125 -3.95 10.99 10.50
CA GLN A 125 -3.84 10.06 9.37
C GLN A 125 -4.38 10.70 8.09
N LYS A 126 -5.57 11.32 8.17
CA LYS A 126 -6.17 12.04 7.05
C LYS A 126 -5.21 13.10 6.48
N ALA A 127 -4.58 13.91 7.34
CA ALA A 127 -3.66 14.95 6.92
C ALA A 127 -2.41 14.38 6.21
N GLU A 128 -1.87 13.27 6.72
CA GLU A 128 -0.72 12.59 6.12
C GLU A 128 -1.03 12.05 4.72
N VAL A 129 -2.18 11.37 4.56
CA VAL A 129 -2.64 10.86 3.26
C VAL A 129 -2.91 12.01 2.28
N ILE A 130 -3.60 13.06 2.72
CA ILE A 130 -3.86 14.26 1.91
C ILE A 130 -2.55 14.89 1.42
N ASN A 131 -1.53 14.96 2.28
CA ASN A 131 -0.23 15.50 1.92
C ASN A 131 0.43 14.68 0.79
N ILE A 132 0.38 13.34 0.86
CA ILE A 132 0.92 12.48 -0.20
C ILE A 132 0.15 12.65 -1.52
N LEU A 133 -1.18 12.65 -1.46
CA LEU A 133 -2.02 12.84 -2.65
C LEU A 133 -1.74 14.18 -3.33
N LYS A 134 -1.55 15.24 -2.53
CA LYS A 134 -1.17 16.56 -3.03
C LYS A 134 0.18 16.53 -3.74
N GLU A 135 1.18 15.88 -3.16
CA GLU A 135 2.49 15.74 -3.82
C GLU A 135 2.42 14.97 -5.14
N ILE A 136 1.56 13.95 -5.22
CA ILE A 136 1.33 13.20 -6.46
C ILE A 136 0.71 14.13 -7.52
N SER A 137 -0.33 14.88 -7.16
CA SER A 137 -0.99 15.82 -8.08
C SER A 137 -0.08 16.97 -8.49
N ASP A 138 0.73 17.49 -7.59
CA ASP A 138 1.62 18.62 -7.88
C ASP A 138 2.73 18.21 -8.86
N LYS A 139 3.22 16.96 -8.74
CA LYS A 139 4.23 16.41 -9.65
C LYS A 139 3.65 16.01 -11.02
N GLN A 140 2.41 15.52 -11.06
CA GLN A 140 1.76 15.00 -12.28
C GLN A 140 0.30 15.50 -12.40
N PRO A 141 0.09 16.83 -12.56
CA PRO A 141 -1.24 17.43 -12.47
C PRO A 141 -2.19 16.96 -13.56
N LYS A 142 -1.69 16.78 -14.79
CA LYS A 142 -2.49 16.28 -15.92
C LYS A 142 -3.10 14.89 -15.66
N GLN A 143 -2.47 14.08 -14.81
CA GLN A 143 -2.91 12.71 -14.54
C GLN A 143 -3.79 12.63 -13.28
N TYR A 144 -3.46 13.40 -12.23
CA TYR A 144 -4.04 13.16 -10.90
C TYR A 144 -4.83 14.32 -10.32
N LEU A 145 -4.73 15.55 -10.86
CA LEU A 145 -5.31 16.74 -10.21
C LEU A 145 -6.83 16.63 -10.05
N GLU A 146 -7.56 16.22 -11.08
CA GLU A 146 -9.02 16.11 -11.04
C GLU A 146 -9.47 15.07 -10.00
N LYS A 147 -8.83 13.91 -9.99
CA LYS A 147 -9.14 12.80 -9.08
C LYS A 147 -8.80 13.13 -7.63
N VAL A 148 -7.65 13.76 -7.38
CA VAL A 148 -7.27 14.24 -6.05
C VAL A 148 -8.22 15.34 -5.55
N ASN A 149 -8.60 16.28 -6.41
CA ASN A 149 -9.60 17.30 -6.07
C ASN A 149 -10.97 16.70 -5.75
N PHE A 150 -11.38 15.65 -6.46
CA PHE A 150 -12.61 14.92 -6.15
C PHE A 150 -12.55 14.29 -4.76
N ILE A 151 -11.44 13.62 -4.41
CA ILE A 151 -11.22 13.07 -3.07
C ILE A 151 -11.27 14.17 -2.01
N PHE A 152 -10.57 15.28 -2.22
CA PHE A 152 -10.53 16.39 -1.26
C PHE A 152 -11.92 16.97 -1.00
N LYS A 153 -12.72 17.22 -2.05
CA LYS A 153 -14.11 17.65 -1.88
C LYS A 153 -14.97 16.63 -1.14
N GLY A 154 -14.64 15.35 -1.26
CA GLY A 154 -15.33 14.26 -0.58
C GLY A 154 -15.03 14.17 0.92
N VAL A 155 -13.87 14.61 1.39
CA VAL A 155 -13.41 14.39 2.78
C VAL A 155 -13.43 15.63 3.68
N ILE A 156 -13.76 16.78 3.09
CA ILE A 156 -14.04 18.07 3.76
C ILE A 156 -15.43 18.03 4.38
#